data_AF-A0A1J7J9B1-F1
#
_entry.id   AF-A0A1J7J9B1-F1
#
_cell.length_a   1.000
_cell.length_b   1.000
_cell.length_c   1.000
_cell.angle_alpha   90.00
_cell.angle_beta   90.00
_cell.angle_gamma   90.00
#
_symmetry.space_group_name_H-M   'P 1'
#
loop_
_entity.id
_entity.type
_entity.pdbx_description
1 polymer ?
#
loop_
_entity_poly.entity_id
_entity_poly.type
_entity_poly.pdbx_seq_one_letter_code
_entity_poly.pdbx_strand_id
1 'polypeptide(L)'
;MVTIREALTEPNPVLDTHELRPGPNTTQVQGAVAPETWVRWTDFNYKKLSNLFASELRICNEDTLQAAFIRFLMPTVNWCLSDQPGSCYYGPGSRVPHELRPDWSCIAHGLYVNYVPGDTKLSSKFLPDMMDLEEWSKVLAQETYYIKTFQSRYGFIITDEHLVVLRISRQRTGEGLAAGRPYRSQTFYSSNYAADGESSFANTTASYLDNDPSTWEMRPPEYAVIPWSAHGPKNLTVKLSLWFLAMMAAQGDRDIDYSYPALDSWRKEGSKYVHNTTGVTKKRAAKDDKIEGRDPEASELATA
;
A
#
# COMPACT_ATOMS: atom_id res chain seq x y z
N MET A 1 -12.52 19.77 -1.26
CA MET A 1 -12.32 18.65 -2.19
C MET A 1 -12.99 19.00 -3.50
N VAL A 2 -12.35 18.75 -4.64
CA VAL A 2 -12.91 19.08 -5.96
C VAL A 2 -13.93 18.00 -6.35
N THR A 3 -15.15 18.40 -6.71
CA THR A 3 -16.17 17.50 -7.25
C THR A 3 -15.85 17.09 -8.69
N ILE A 4 -16.39 15.97 -9.17
CA ILE A 4 -16.25 15.55 -10.59
C ILE A 4 -16.70 16.69 -11.51
N ARG A 5 -17.80 17.37 -11.18
CA ARG A 5 -18.29 18.54 -11.92
C ARG A 5 -17.26 19.65 -12.02
N GLU A 6 -16.71 20.09 -10.88
CA GLU A 6 -15.73 21.19 -10.84
C GLU A 6 -14.52 20.86 -11.72
N ALA A 7 -13.99 19.65 -11.61
CA ALA A 7 -12.86 19.22 -12.42
C ALA A 7 -13.17 19.15 -13.93
N LEU A 8 -14.38 18.75 -14.32
CA LEU A 8 -14.81 18.71 -15.72
C LEU A 8 -15.13 20.09 -16.30
N THR A 9 -15.31 21.10 -15.45
CA THR A 9 -15.55 22.49 -15.87
C THR A 9 -14.29 23.35 -15.89
N GLU A 10 -13.13 22.78 -15.54
CA GLU A 10 -11.85 23.46 -15.68
C GLU A 10 -11.57 23.81 -17.16
N PRO A 11 -10.92 24.95 -17.44
CA PRO A 11 -10.56 25.32 -18.80
C PRO A 11 -9.67 24.26 -19.48
N ASN A 12 -9.96 23.95 -20.73
CA ASN A 12 -9.05 23.15 -21.55
C ASN A 12 -7.71 23.87 -21.72
N PRO A 13 -6.59 23.13 -21.81
CA PRO A 13 -5.29 23.74 -22.09
C PRO A 13 -5.33 24.49 -23.43
N VAL A 14 -4.68 25.65 -23.47
CA VAL A 14 -4.50 26.40 -24.72
C VAL A 14 -3.51 25.63 -25.58
N LEU A 15 -3.98 25.13 -26.73
CA LEU A 15 -3.14 24.45 -27.70
C LEU A 15 -2.43 25.50 -28.56
N ASP A 16 -1.11 25.51 -28.52
CA ASP A 16 -0.32 26.34 -29.40
C ASP A 16 -0.30 25.74 -30.82
N THR A 17 -0.88 26.46 -31.77
CA THR A 17 -1.11 26.01 -33.15
C THR A 17 -0.41 26.87 -34.19
N HIS A 18 0.51 27.76 -33.78
CA HIS A 18 1.13 28.73 -34.66
C HIS A 18 1.98 28.11 -35.79
N GLU A 19 2.52 26.90 -35.59
CA GLU A 19 3.31 26.19 -36.61
C GLU A 19 2.48 25.25 -37.50
N LEU A 20 1.16 25.14 -37.27
CA LEU A 20 0.34 24.24 -38.07
C LEU A 20 0.26 24.73 -39.52
N ARG A 21 0.77 23.91 -40.44
CA ARG A 21 0.66 24.16 -41.88
C ARG A 21 -0.79 23.87 -42.30
N PRO A 22 -1.47 24.79 -43.01
CA PRO A 22 -2.76 24.50 -43.59
C PRO A 22 -2.64 23.33 -44.58
N GLY A 23 -3.58 22.39 -44.50
CA GLY A 23 -3.64 21.24 -45.40
C GLY A 23 -5.09 20.91 -45.76
N PRO A 24 -5.33 20.22 -46.88
CA PRO A 24 -6.67 19.74 -47.21
C PRO A 24 -7.14 18.70 -46.19
N ASN A 25 -8.44 18.66 -45.93
CA ASN A 25 -9.04 17.61 -45.11
C ASN A 25 -8.85 16.23 -45.75
N THR A 26 -8.73 15.18 -44.93
CA THR A 26 -8.68 13.79 -45.40
C THR A 26 -10.03 13.38 -46.00
N THR A 27 -10.07 12.95 -47.27
CA THR A 27 -11.33 12.69 -48.01
C THR A 27 -11.61 11.21 -48.36
N GLN A 28 -10.87 10.25 -47.82
CA GLN A 28 -11.00 8.85 -48.23
C GLN A 28 -11.75 7.99 -47.23
N VAL A 29 -13.07 7.95 -47.38
CA VAL A 29 -13.85 6.76 -47.01
C VAL A 29 -14.71 6.37 -48.21
N GLN A 30 -14.33 5.28 -48.87
CA GLN A 30 -15.05 4.77 -50.03
C GLN A 30 -16.48 4.39 -49.62
N GLY A 31 -17.48 4.95 -50.32
CA GLY A 31 -18.90 4.75 -49.99
C GLY A 31 -19.46 5.72 -48.94
N ALA A 32 -18.69 6.70 -48.46
CA ALA A 32 -19.25 7.75 -47.61
C ALA A 32 -20.19 8.66 -48.40
N VAL A 33 -21.40 8.87 -47.88
CA VAL A 33 -22.37 9.83 -48.40
C VAL A 33 -22.25 11.10 -47.58
N ALA A 34 -21.90 12.22 -48.23
CA ALA A 34 -21.80 13.50 -47.56
C ALA A 34 -23.20 14.01 -47.18
N PRO A 35 -23.43 14.47 -45.94
CA PRO A 35 -24.70 15.10 -45.58
C PRO A 35 -24.85 16.45 -46.30
N GLU A 36 -26.05 16.76 -46.79
CA GLU A 36 -26.35 18.04 -47.46
C GLU A 36 -26.47 19.21 -46.46
N THR A 37 -26.78 18.90 -45.19
CA THR A 37 -26.92 19.89 -44.12
C THR A 37 -26.64 19.28 -42.76
N TRP A 38 -26.55 20.14 -41.75
CA TRP A 38 -26.40 19.79 -40.34
C TRP A 38 -27.43 20.56 -39.51
N VAL A 39 -27.99 19.87 -38.51
CA VAL A 39 -28.99 20.45 -37.61
C VAL A 39 -28.40 20.61 -36.22
N ARG A 40 -28.75 21.69 -35.52
CA ARG A 40 -28.28 21.93 -34.16
C ARG A 40 -28.95 20.94 -33.20
N TRP A 41 -28.15 20.19 -32.44
CA TRP A 41 -28.67 19.34 -31.37
C TRP A 41 -29.04 20.18 -30.15
N THR A 42 -30.25 20.74 -30.15
CA THR A 42 -30.74 21.66 -29.11
C THR A 42 -30.81 21.04 -27.71
N ASP A 43 -30.96 19.71 -27.65
CA ASP A 43 -31.09 18.97 -26.40
C ASP A 43 -29.75 18.68 -25.72
N PHE A 44 -28.66 18.67 -26.49
CA PHE A 44 -27.30 18.56 -25.95
C PHE A 44 -26.85 19.90 -25.39
N ASN A 45 -27.38 20.25 -24.21
CA ASN A 45 -27.03 21.48 -23.52
C ASN A 45 -26.78 21.24 -22.04
N TYR A 46 -26.01 22.15 -21.44
CA TYR A 46 -25.59 22.06 -20.05
C TYR A 46 -26.74 21.85 -19.08
N LYS A 47 -27.83 22.61 -19.21
CA LYS A 47 -28.96 22.54 -18.27
C LYS A 47 -29.62 21.15 -18.32
N LYS A 48 -29.90 20.64 -19.51
CA LYS A 48 -30.54 19.32 -19.68
C LYS A 48 -29.62 18.19 -19.21
N LEU A 49 -28.38 18.17 -19.68
CA LEU A 49 -27.43 17.11 -19.34
C LEU A 49 -27.02 17.14 -17.87
N SER A 50 -26.77 18.31 -17.28
CA SER A 50 -26.42 18.41 -15.86
C SER A 50 -27.55 17.96 -14.95
N ASN A 51 -28.81 18.17 -15.36
CA ASN A 51 -29.95 17.68 -14.60
C ASN A 51 -30.12 16.15 -14.74
N LEU A 52 -29.92 15.61 -15.94
CA LEU A 52 -30.01 14.17 -16.21
C LEU A 52 -28.92 13.37 -15.49
N PHE A 53 -27.70 13.91 -15.43
CA PHE A 53 -26.52 13.23 -14.87
C PHE A 53 -26.05 13.84 -13.54
N ALA A 54 -26.95 14.50 -12.80
CA ALA A 54 -26.59 15.24 -11.59
C ALA A 54 -25.99 14.34 -10.49
N SER A 55 -26.42 13.09 -10.40
CA SER A 55 -25.97 12.08 -9.43
C SER A 55 -24.56 11.58 -9.72
N GLU A 56 -24.21 11.46 -11.01
CA GLU A 56 -22.95 10.92 -11.52
C GLU A 56 -21.83 11.97 -11.49
N LEU A 57 -22.20 13.25 -11.41
CA LEU A 57 -21.25 14.38 -11.31
C LEU A 57 -20.84 14.70 -9.86
N ARG A 58 -21.22 13.85 -8.90
CA ARG A 58 -20.88 13.94 -7.48
C ARG A 58 -20.02 12.76 -7.06
N ILE A 59 -19.27 12.95 -5.98
CA ILE A 59 -18.65 11.84 -5.25
C ILE A 59 -19.73 11.29 -4.34
N CYS A 60 -20.18 10.08 -4.61
CA CYS A 60 -21.37 9.49 -3.99
C CYS A 60 -21.14 8.09 -3.42
N ASN A 61 -20.02 7.47 -3.76
CA ASN A 61 -19.61 6.14 -3.31
C ASN A 61 -18.09 5.98 -3.40
N GLU A 62 -17.58 4.83 -2.96
CA GLU A 62 -16.15 4.50 -2.98
C GLU A 62 -15.60 4.45 -4.42
N ASP A 63 -16.35 3.91 -5.39
CA ASP A 63 -15.90 3.84 -6.80
C ASP A 63 -15.64 5.23 -7.40
N THR A 64 -16.56 6.18 -7.19
CA THR A 64 -16.42 7.56 -7.69
C THR A 64 -15.31 8.31 -6.95
N LEU A 65 -15.12 8.04 -5.66
CA LEU A 65 -14.00 8.57 -4.88
C LEU A 65 -12.65 8.02 -5.37
N GLN A 66 -12.56 6.71 -5.59
CA GLN A 66 -11.39 6.05 -6.13
C GLN A 66 -11.05 6.60 -7.52
N ALA A 67 -12.04 6.78 -8.40
CA ALA A 67 -11.85 7.40 -9.70
C ALA A 67 -11.27 8.82 -9.60
N ALA A 68 -11.72 9.63 -8.62
CA ALA A 68 -11.14 10.94 -8.35
C ALA A 68 -9.68 10.84 -7.89
N PHE A 69 -9.36 9.88 -7.01
CA PHE A 69 -7.98 9.67 -6.57
C PHE A 69 -7.06 9.21 -7.69
N ILE A 70 -7.53 8.32 -8.59
CA ILE A 70 -6.79 7.87 -9.78
C ILE A 70 -6.46 9.06 -10.69
N ARG A 71 -7.34 10.06 -10.76
CA ARG A 71 -7.20 11.18 -11.70
C ARG A 71 -6.43 12.37 -11.13
N PHE A 72 -6.60 12.67 -9.85
CA PHE A 72 -6.13 13.95 -9.28
C PHE A 72 -5.09 13.80 -8.16
N LEU A 73 -5.01 12.63 -7.54
CA LEU A 73 -4.14 12.40 -6.40
C LEU A 73 -2.94 11.55 -6.78
N MET A 74 -3.19 10.31 -7.23
CA MET A 74 -2.14 9.34 -7.53
C MET A 74 -1.21 9.77 -8.67
N PRO A 75 -1.65 10.45 -9.74
CA PRO A 75 -0.73 10.88 -10.80
C PRO A 75 0.37 11.82 -10.29
N THR A 76 0.06 12.72 -9.36
CA THR A 76 1.07 13.59 -8.74
C THR A 76 2.06 12.79 -7.90
N VAL A 77 1.56 11.85 -7.08
CA VAL A 77 2.41 11.02 -6.23
C VAL A 77 3.32 10.14 -7.08
N ASN A 78 2.76 9.47 -8.09
CA ASN A 78 3.49 8.58 -9.00
C ASN A 78 4.53 9.34 -9.84
N TRP A 79 4.22 10.56 -10.27
CA TRP A 79 5.22 11.42 -10.93
C TRP A 79 6.42 11.68 -10.02
N CYS A 80 6.19 11.97 -8.74
CA CYS A 80 7.29 12.16 -7.79
C CYS A 80 8.02 10.87 -7.42
N LEU A 81 7.41 9.70 -7.60
CA LEU A 81 8.02 8.39 -7.35
C LEU A 81 8.80 7.84 -8.55
N SER A 82 8.48 8.23 -9.78
CA SER A 82 9.09 7.64 -10.99
C SER A 82 10.61 7.78 -11.02
N ASP A 83 11.11 8.90 -10.48
CA ASP A 83 12.53 9.23 -10.49
C ASP A 83 13.25 8.74 -9.22
N GLN A 84 12.54 8.06 -8.31
CA GLN A 84 13.10 7.56 -7.07
C GLN A 84 13.60 6.12 -7.23
N PRO A 85 14.67 5.75 -6.51
CA PRO A 85 15.09 4.36 -6.48
C PRO A 85 13.99 3.51 -5.84
N GLY A 86 13.69 2.37 -6.46
CA GLY A 86 12.47 1.59 -6.21
C GLY A 86 11.45 1.67 -7.33
N SER A 87 11.41 2.77 -8.09
CA SER A 87 10.44 3.00 -9.16
C SER A 87 9.01 2.66 -8.73
N CYS A 88 8.64 3.07 -7.51
CA CYS A 88 7.37 2.74 -6.90
C CYS A 88 6.22 3.37 -7.67
N TYR A 89 5.07 2.70 -7.66
CA TYR A 89 3.89 3.20 -8.35
C TYR A 89 2.63 2.74 -7.64
N TYR A 90 1.75 3.69 -7.29
CA TYR A 90 0.40 3.44 -6.82
C TYR A 90 -0.57 3.24 -7.98
N GLY A 91 -1.29 2.13 -7.99
CA GLY A 91 -2.38 1.90 -8.92
C GLY A 91 -3.46 0.99 -8.34
N PRO A 92 -4.43 0.58 -9.17
CA PRO A 92 -5.47 -0.37 -8.74
C PRO A 92 -4.84 -1.64 -8.15
N GLY A 93 -5.34 -2.15 -7.03
CA GLY A 93 -4.79 -3.36 -6.42
C GLY A 93 -4.95 -4.62 -7.28
N SER A 94 -5.88 -4.62 -8.23
CA SER A 94 -6.04 -5.67 -9.25
C SER A 94 -4.82 -5.87 -10.16
N ARG A 95 -3.84 -4.96 -10.12
CA ARG A 95 -2.56 -5.11 -10.83
C ARG A 95 -1.65 -6.18 -10.25
N VAL A 96 -1.87 -6.57 -9.01
CA VAL A 96 -1.16 -7.67 -8.36
C VAL A 96 -1.97 -8.94 -8.62
N PRO A 97 -1.37 -10.00 -9.21
CA PRO A 97 -2.09 -11.20 -9.62
C PRO A 97 -2.41 -12.08 -8.38
N HIS A 98 -3.41 -11.66 -7.62
CA HIS A 98 -3.87 -12.32 -6.41
C HIS A 98 -5.41 -12.34 -6.37
N GLU A 99 -5.98 -13.32 -5.64
CA GLU A 99 -7.44 -13.45 -5.50
C GLU A 99 -8.03 -12.28 -4.71
N LEU A 100 -7.36 -11.91 -3.62
CA LEU A 100 -7.62 -10.68 -2.88
C LEU A 100 -7.14 -9.47 -3.68
N ARG A 101 -8.03 -8.50 -3.84
CA ARG A 101 -7.80 -7.27 -4.60
C ARG A 101 -8.13 -6.08 -3.71
N PRO A 102 -7.15 -5.52 -2.99
CA PRO A 102 -7.34 -4.23 -2.35
C PRO A 102 -7.66 -3.18 -3.42
N ASP A 103 -8.24 -2.05 -3.02
CA ASP A 103 -8.49 -0.95 -3.97
C ASP A 103 -7.18 -0.42 -4.56
N TRP A 104 -6.13 -0.41 -3.75
CA TRP A 104 -4.83 0.13 -4.09
C TRP A 104 -3.70 -0.89 -3.90
N SER A 105 -2.71 -0.79 -4.79
CA SER A 105 -1.41 -1.40 -4.61
C SER A 105 -0.31 -0.39 -4.87
N CYS A 106 0.76 -0.45 -4.07
CA CYS A 106 2.04 0.16 -4.40
C CYS A 106 2.98 -0.94 -4.88
N ILE A 107 3.40 -0.86 -6.14
CA ILE A 107 4.28 -1.85 -6.76
C ILE A 107 5.65 -1.21 -6.89
N ALA A 108 6.73 -1.92 -6.54
CA ALA A 108 8.10 -1.46 -6.67
C ALA A 108 8.98 -2.47 -7.43
N HIS A 109 10.07 -1.99 -8.02
CA HIS A 109 11.10 -2.76 -8.72
C HIS A 109 10.61 -3.62 -9.89
N GLY A 110 9.45 -3.29 -10.47
CA GLY A 110 8.82 -4.10 -11.52
C GLY A 110 8.35 -5.49 -11.05
N LEU A 111 8.42 -5.76 -9.75
CA LEU A 111 7.90 -6.98 -9.15
C LEU A 111 6.41 -6.80 -8.93
N TYR A 112 5.56 -7.73 -9.35
CA TYR A 112 4.13 -7.71 -9.05
C TYR A 112 3.83 -8.05 -7.58
N VAL A 113 4.55 -7.43 -6.66
CA VAL A 113 4.38 -7.53 -5.21
C VAL A 113 3.75 -6.23 -4.73
N ASN A 114 2.74 -6.34 -3.86
CA ASN A 114 2.13 -5.18 -3.23
C ASN A 114 2.94 -4.76 -2.00
N TYR A 115 3.73 -3.70 -2.12
CA TYR A 115 4.54 -3.16 -1.03
C TYR A 115 3.71 -2.32 -0.05
N VAL A 116 2.58 -1.79 -0.50
CA VAL A 116 1.68 -0.99 0.33
C VAL A 116 0.25 -1.19 -0.21
N PRO A 117 -0.51 -2.17 0.28
CA PRO A 117 -1.95 -2.23 0.03
C PRO A 117 -2.64 -0.99 0.60
N GLY A 118 -3.83 -0.70 0.07
CA GLY A 118 -4.71 0.26 0.70
C GLY A 118 -6.13 0.17 0.20
N ASP A 119 -7.01 0.82 0.94
CA ASP A 119 -8.46 0.71 0.78
C ASP A 119 -9.11 2.10 0.74
N THR A 120 -10.13 2.25 -0.11
CA THR A 120 -10.90 3.49 -0.23
C THR A 120 -12.16 3.35 0.60
N LYS A 121 -12.40 4.32 1.50
CA LYS A 121 -13.66 4.42 2.23
C LYS A 121 -14.23 5.83 2.12
N LEU A 122 -15.54 5.96 2.28
CA LEU A 122 -16.14 7.28 2.54
C LEU A 122 -16.02 7.60 4.03
N SER A 123 -15.84 8.88 4.36
CA SER A 123 -15.87 9.41 5.73
C SER A 123 -17.17 9.07 6.46
N SER A 124 -18.28 8.94 5.72
CA SER A 124 -19.57 8.47 6.26
C SER A 124 -19.60 7.00 6.69
N LYS A 125 -18.64 6.19 6.24
CA LYS A 125 -18.49 4.78 6.61
C LYS A 125 -17.34 4.55 7.59
N PHE A 126 -16.31 5.38 7.55
CA PHE A 126 -15.13 5.23 8.38
C PHE A 126 -14.55 6.58 8.80
N LEU A 127 -14.46 6.79 10.11
CA LEU A 127 -13.63 7.83 10.72
C LEU A 127 -12.68 7.17 11.73
N PRO A 128 -11.44 7.68 11.88
CA PRO A 128 -10.47 7.12 12.81
C PRO A 128 -10.95 7.08 14.26
N ASP A 129 -11.79 8.05 14.63
CA ASP A 129 -12.34 8.29 15.97
C ASP A 129 -13.84 7.98 16.07
N MET A 130 -14.41 7.22 15.13
CA MET A 130 -15.82 6.82 15.21
C MET A 130 -16.10 5.93 16.43
N MET A 131 -17.25 6.16 17.06
CA MET A 131 -17.66 5.41 18.26
C MET A 131 -18.19 4.00 17.95
N ASP A 132 -18.63 3.75 16.72
CA ASP A 132 -19.08 2.43 16.29
C ASP A 132 -17.86 1.51 16.08
N LEU A 133 -17.44 0.88 17.18
CA LEU A 133 -16.26 0.01 17.21
C LEU A 133 -16.43 -1.23 16.34
N GLU A 134 -17.66 -1.68 16.09
CA GLU A 134 -17.90 -2.85 15.25
C GLU A 134 -17.57 -2.53 13.79
N GLU A 135 -18.16 -1.45 13.25
CA GLU A 135 -17.88 -1.00 11.88
C GLU A 135 -16.43 -0.56 11.70
N TRP A 136 -15.87 0.15 12.68
CA TRP A 136 -14.46 0.53 12.69
C TRP A 136 -13.54 -0.71 12.61
N SER A 137 -13.85 -1.75 13.39
CA SER A 137 -13.03 -2.97 13.43
C SER A 137 -13.05 -3.73 12.11
N LYS A 138 -14.15 -3.69 11.35
CA LYS A 138 -14.26 -4.34 10.04
C LYS A 138 -13.26 -3.76 9.04
N VAL A 139 -13.14 -2.43 8.99
CA VAL A 139 -12.21 -1.73 8.08
C VAL A 139 -10.76 -2.06 8.42
N LEU A 140 -10.40 -2.02 9.71
CA LEU A 140 -9.04 -2.38 10.13
C LEU A 140 -8.74 -3.86 9.95
N ALA A 141 -9.69 -4.76 10.22
CA ALA A 141 -9.52 -6.18 9.98
C ALA A 141 -9.27 -6.46 8.49
N GLN A 142 -10.03 -5.81 7.60
CA GLN A 142 -9.84 -5.91 6.16
C GLN A 142 -8.44 -5.43 5.73
N GLU A 143 -8.04 -4.23 6.14
CA GLU A 143 -6.75 -3.66 5.72
C GLU A 143 -5.56 -4.44 6.31
N THR A 144 -5.61 -4.81 7.59
CA THR A 144 -4.57 -5.64 8.22
C THR A 144 -4.47 -7.02 7.57
N TYR A 145 -5.59 -7.60 7.13
CA TYR A 145 -5.58 -8.84 6.37
C TYR A 145 -4.85 -8.68 5.03
N TYR A 146 -5.11 -7.61 4.28
CA TYR A 146 -4.35 -7.31 3.06
C TYR A 146 -2.85 -7.15 3.33
N ILE A 147 -2.49 -6.35 4.34
CA ILE A 147 -1.09 -6.14 4.73
C ILE A 147 -0.39 -7.49 5.02
N LYS A 148 -1.04 -8.38 5.79
CA LYS A 148 -0.54 -9.74 6.08
C LYS A 148 -0.38 -10.58 4.81
N THR A 149 -1.42 -10.66 3.98
CA THR A 149 -1.42 -11.48 2.76
C THR A 149 -0.29 -11.06 1.82
N PHE A 150 -0.09 -9.76 1.62
CA PHE A 150 0.96 -9.26 0.73
C PHE A 150 2.34 -9.20 1.38
N GLN A 151 2.47 -9.69 2.62
CA GLN A 151 3.72 -9.65 3.40
C GLN A 151 4.31 -8.24 3.42
N SER A 152 3.44 -7.25 3.61
CA SER A 152 3.80 -5.85 3.74
C SER A 152 3.84 -5.47 5.21
N ARG A 153 4.70 -4.53 5.59
CA ARG A 153 4.70 -3.91 6.91
C ARG A 153 3.69 -2.76 7.02
N TYR A 154 3.34 -2.18 5.88
CA TYR A 154 2.61 -0.92 5.78
C TYR A 154 1.33 -1.08 4.96
N GLY A 155 0.31 -0.30 5.30
CA GLY A 155 -0.90 -0.15 4.50
C GLY A 155 -1.57 1.19 4.77
N PHE A 156 -2.70 1.46 4.13
CA PHE A 156 -3.42 2.70 4.36
C PHE A 156 -4.91 2.60 4.04
N ILE A 157 -5.69 3.44 4.72
CA ILE A 157 -7.09 3.70 4.41
C ILE A 157 -7.19 5.16 3.97
N ILE A 158 -7.79 5.42 2.82
CA ILE A 158 -7.96 6.77 2.30
C ILE A 158 -9.45 7.10 2.15
N THR A 159 -9.84 8.26 2.67
CA THR A 159 -11.20 8.79 2.59
C THR A 159 -11.23 10.19 2.00
N ASP A 160 -12.42 10.73 1.80
CA ASP A 160 -12.66 12.11 1.38
C ASP A 160 -12.26 13.15 2.45
N GLU A 161 -11.96 12.73 3.68
CA GLU A 161 -11.56 13.61 4.78
C GLU A 161 -10.19 13.30 5.38
N HIS A 162 -9.70 12.06 5.29
CA HIS A 162 -8.48 11.65 5.98
C HIS A 162 -7.70 10.60 5.18
N LEU A 163 -6.39 10.57 5.40
CA LEU A 163 -5.54 9.41 5.13
C LEU A 163 -5.11 8.82 6.47
N VAL A 164 -5.37 7.53 6.68
CA VAL A 164 -4.86 6.77 7.82
C VAL A 164 -3.78 5.84 7.30
N VAL A 165 -2.54 6.07 7.73
CA VAL A 165 -1.43 5.14 7.43
C VAL A 165 -1.27 4.16 8.58
N LEU A 166 -0.95 2.92 8.26
CA LEU A 166 -0.89 1.81 9.21
C LEU A 166 0.49 1.14 9.15
N ARG A 167 0.96 0.69 10.32
CA ARG A 167 2.11 -0.20 10.48
C ARG A 167 1.70 -1.37 11.38
N ILE A 168 1.94 -2.60 10.94
CA ILE A 168 1.64 -3.79 11.75
C ILE A 168 2.92 -4.48 12.21
N SER A 169 2.85 -5.19 13.34
CA SER A 169 3.95 -5.99 13.89
C SER A 169 3.41 -7.29 14.47
N ARG A 170 4.19 -8.36 14.39
CA ARG A 170 3.84 -9.66 14.95
C ARG A 170 3.95 -9.64 16.47
N GLN A 171 3.06 -10.33 17.16
CA GLN A 171 3.20 -10.60 18.58
C GLN A 171 4.24 -11.71 18.80
N ARG A 172 5.18 -11.49 19.73
CA ARG A 172 6.06 -12.57 20.18
C ARG A 172 5.22 -13.57 20.96
N THR A 173 4.99 -14.74 20.38
CA THR A 173 4.54 -15.90 21.15
C THR A 173 5.67 -16.30 22.09
N GLY A 174 5.38 -16.39 23.39
CA GLY A 174 6.37 -16.81 24.39
C GLY A 174 6.92 -18.22 24.08
N GLU A 175 8.03 -18.58 24.72
CA GLU A 175 8.54 -19.94 24.67
C GLU A 175 7.40 -20.94 24.93
N GLY A 176 7.09 -21.79 23.94
CA GLY A 176 6.06 -22.79 24.11
C GLY A 176 6.35 -23.65 25.34
N LEU A 177 5.31 -24.23 25.95
CA LEU A 177 5.37 -25.04 27.18
C LEU A 177 6.41 -26.19 27.19
N ALA A 178 7.05 -26.47 26.05
CA ALA A 178 8.11 -27.45 25.87
C ALA A 178 9.55 -26.90 25.95
N ALA A 179 9.78 -25.59 26.01
CA ALA A 179 11.13 -25.00 26.02
C ALA A 179 11.97 -25.41 27.24
N GLY A 180 11.32 -25.65 28.39
CA GLY A 180 11.97 -26.16 29.60
C GLY A 180 12.09 -27.68 29.68
N ARG A 181 11.68 -28.45 28.65
CA ARG A 181 11.80 -29.91 28.69
C ARG A 181 13.25 -30.32 28.36
N PRO A 182 13.93 -31.08 29.23
CA PRO A 182 15.27 -31.55 28.93
C PRO A 182 15.25 -32.40 27.65
N TYR A 183 16.17 -32.07 26.74
CA TYR A 183 16.38 -32.81 25.51
C TYR A 183 16.64 -34.27 25.84
N ARG A 184 15.73 -35.17 25.45
CA ARG A 184 15.95 -36.60 25.58
C ARG A 184 17.05 -36.94 24.58
N SER A 185 18.27 -37.18 25.07
CA SER A 185 19.36 -37.67 24.24
C SER A 185 18.90 -38.96 23.55
N GLN A 186 18.79 -38.90 22.23
CA GLN A 186 18.60 -40.10 21.43
C GLN A 186 19.90 -40.90 21.50
N THR A 187 19.94 -41.89 22.38
CA THR A 187 20.87 -42.99 22.26
C THR A 187 20.49 -43.72 20.98
N PHE A 188 21.26 -43.53 19.92
CA PHE A 188 21.15 -44.30 18.68
C PHE A 188 21.47 -45.77 18.98
N TYR A 189 20.46 -46.55 19.33
CA TYR A 189 20.52 -47.99 19.16
C TYR A 189 20.14 -48.30 17.71
N SER A 190 21.15 -48.65 16.92
CA SER A 190 20.96 -49.27 15.61
C SER A 190 20.28 -50.62 15.85
N SER A 191 19.00 -50.73 15.52
CA SER A 191 18.26 -51.99 15.54
C SER A 191 17.60 -52.17 14.18
N ASN A 192 18.21 -53.05 13.37
CA ASN A 192 17.66 -53.51 12.09
C ASN A 192 16.37 -54.28 12.36
N TYR A 193 15.21 -53.76 11.97
CA TYR A 193 14.03 -54.57 11.69
C TYR A 193 13.23 -54.02 10.52
N ALA A 194 12.69 -54.96 9.76
CA ALA A 194 12.13 -54.85 8.42
C ALA A 194 10.74 -54.19 8.39
N ALA A 195 10.34 -53.82 7.17
CA ALA A 195 9.08 -53.19 6.80
C ALA A 195 7.83 -53.86 7.40
N ASP A 196 6.91 -53.03 7.91
CA ASP A 196 5.53 -53.04 7.44
C ASP A 196 4.88 -51.67 7.68
N GLY A 197 4.04 -51.25 6.74
CA GLY A 197 3.57 -49.87 6.63
C GLY A 197 2.43 -49.55 7.59
N GLU A 198 2.67 -48.58 8.48
CA GLU A 198 1.67 -47.64 8.97
C GLU A 198 2.42 -46.40 9.50
N SER A 199 2.66 -45.45 8.59
CA SER A 199 3.43 -44.24 8.89
C SER A 199 2.52 -43.19 9.53
N SER A 200 2.36 -43.27 10.84
CA SER A 200 2.02 -42.10 11.66
C SER A 200 3.32 -41.37 11.98
N PHE A 201 3.77 -40.50 11.07
CA PHE A 201 4.92 -39.62 11.32
C PHE A 201 4.48 -38.41 12.15
N ALA A 202 4.11 -38.66 13.41
CA ALA A 202 4.15 -37.62 14.44
C ALA A 202 5.61 -37.42 14.87
N ASN A 203 6.44 -36.88 13.98
CA ASN A 203 7.79 -36.43 14.31
C ASN A 203 7.70 -35.00 14.83
N THR A 204 7.16 -34.83 16.04
CA THR A 204 6.82 -33.54 16.67
C THR A 204 7.98 -32.85 17.39
N THR A 205 9.22 -33.09 16.95
CA THR A 205 10.44 -32.50 17.55
C THR A 205 11.14 -31.47 16.67
N ALA A 206 10.58 -31.11 15.52
CA ALA A 206 11.03 -29.93 14.77
C ALA A 206 10.42 -28.66 15.38
N SER A 207 11.24 -27.65 15.70
CA SER A 207 10.77 -26.32 16.03
C SER A 207 9.91 -25.81 14.86
N TYR A 208 8.61 -25.64 15.08
CA TYR A 208 7.68 -25.16 14.06
C TYR A 208 8.07 -23.72 13.68
N LEU A 209 8.68 -23.53 12.52
CA LEU A 209 8.91 -22.21 11.94
C LEU A 209 7.63 -21.78 11.24
N ASP A 210 6.85 -20.98 11.95
CA ASP A 210 5.60 -20.42 11.46
C ASP A 210 5.89 -19.29 10.45
N ASN A 211 6.06 -19.68 9.19
CA ASN A 211 6.44 -18.80 8.08
C ASN A 211 5.24 -18.24 7.29
N ASP A 212 4.00 -18.59 7.66
CA ASP A 212 2.80 -18.06 7.01
C ASP A 212 2.29 -16.83 7.76
N PRO A 213 2.35 -15.61 7.20
CA PRO A 213 1.83 -14.44 7.88
C PRO A 213 0.35 -14.54 8.24
N SER A 214 -0.45 -15.35 7.52
CA SER A 214 -1.88 -15.49 7.77
C SER A 214 -2.19 -16.01 9.19
N THR A 215 -1.34 -16.89 9.73
CA THR A 215 -1.48 -17.53 11.04
C THR A 215 -0.90 -16.70 12.19
N TRP A 216 -0.19 -15.61 11.89
CA TRP A 216 0.47 -14.82 12.92
C TRP A 216 -0.52 -14.05 13.79
N GLU A 217 -0.31 -14.16 15.10
CA GLU A 217 -0.87 -13.23 16.09
C GLU A 217 -0.21 -11.86 15.93
N MET A 218 -1.02 -10.81 15.83
CA MET A 218 -0.55 -9.45 15.57
C MET A 218 -0.74 -8.58 16.80
N ARG A 219 0.21 -7.67 17.03
CA ARG A 219 -0.02 -6.53 17.94
C ARG A 219 -1.07 -5.60 17.32
N PRO A 220 -1.78 -4.78 18.14
CA PRO A 220 -2.60 -3.70 17.61
C PRO A 220 -1.82 -2.84 16.61
N PRO A 221 -2.39 -2.52 15.43
CA PRO A 221 -1.70 -1.69 14.44
C PRO A 221 -1.34 -0.32 15.00
N GLU A 222 -0.14 0.15 14.68
CA GLU A 222 0.23 1.55 14.86
C GLU A 222 -0.33 2.35 13.69
N TYR A 223 -0.81 3.57 13.95
CA TYR A 223 -1.42 4.40 12.91
C TYR A 223 -1.08 5.88 13.06
N ALA A 224 -1.16 6.61 11.95
CA ALA A 224 -1.18 8.06 11.95
C ALA A 224 -2.29 8.57 11.03
N VAL A 225 -2.97 9.63 11.46
CA VAL A 225 -4.07 10.27 10.74
C VAL A 225 -3.58 11.57 10.13
N ILE A 226 -3.80 11.73 8.83
CA ILE A 226 -3.46 12.93 8.08
C ILE A 226 -4.75 13.53 7.54
N PRO A 227 -5.15 14.73 8.00
CA PRO A 227 -6.38 15.36 7.54
C PRO A 227 -6.22 15.82 6.09
N TRP A 228 -7.28 15.72 5.30
CA TRP A 228 -7.31 16.14 3.91
C TRP A 228 -7.02 17.63 3.73
N SER A 229 -7.36 18.43 4.74
CA SER A 229 -7.11 19.86 4.80
C SER A 229 -5.63 20.22 5.01
N ALA A 230 -4.76 19.26 5.34
CA ALA A 230 -3.33 19.51 5.54
C ALA A 230 -2.66 20.00 4.25
N HIS A 231 -2.01 21.17 4.33
CA HIS A 231 -1.29 21.79 3.22
C HIS A 231 -0.09 22.60 3.71
N GLY A 232 0.84 22.92 2.80
CA GLY A 232 2.00 23.77 3.09
C GLY A 232 3.28 23.00 3.45
N PRO A 233 4.43 23.70 3.46
CA PRO A 233 5.77 23.09 3.44
C PRO A 233 6.23 22.45 4.75
N LYS A 234 5.51 22.65 5.86
CA LYS A 234 5.86 22.12 7.19
C LYS A 234 4.83 21.12 7.72
N ASN A 235 3.87 20.75 6.88
CA ASN A 235 2.80 19.83 7.25
C ASN A 235 2.93 18.54 6.45
N LEU A 236 2.68 17.43 7.13
CA LEU A 236 2.55 16.15 6.45
C LEU A 236 1.20 16.14 5.72
N THR A 237 1.23 16.20 4.39
CA THR A 237 0.02 16.19 3.54
C THR A 237 -0.26 14.79 3.02
N VAL A 238 -1.49 14.51 2.58
CA VAL A 238 -1.88 13.19 2.04
C VAL A 238 -0.90 12.71 0.94
N LYS A 239 -0.59 13.57 -0.03
CA LYS A 239 0.34 13.23 -1.13
C LYS A 239 1.75 12.94 -0.61
N LEU A 240 2.23 13.73 0.35
CA LEU A 240 3.56 13.57 0.92
C LEU A 240 3.66 12.30 1.78
N SER A 241 2.61 11.98 2.55
CA SER A 241 2.51 10.74 3.32
C SER A 241 2.56 9.50 2.43
N LEU A 242 1.77 9.47 1.35
CA LEU A 242 1.77 8.34 0.40
C LEU A 242 3.14 8.19 -0.25
N TRP A 243 3.79 9.30 -0.62
CA TRP A 243 5.15 9.26 -1.15
C TRP A 243 6.13 8.67 -0.13
N PHE A 244 6.12 9.14 1.12
CA PHE A 244 6.98 8.58 2.17
C PHE A 244 6.70 7.10 2.40
N LEU A 245 5.43 6.70 2.49
CA LEU A 245 5.03 5.32 2.74
C LEU A 245 5.57 4.37 1.66
N ALA A 246 5.45 4.75 0.39
CA ALA A 246 6.02 4.00 -0.73
C ALA A 246 7.56 3.91 -0.65
N MET A 247 8.24 5.02 -0.33
CA MET A 247 9.69 5.04 -0.22
C MET A 247 10.18 4.18 0.94
N MET A 248 9.52 4.25 2.11
CA MET A 248 9.85 3.41 3.26
C MET A 248 9.68 1.93 2.95
N ALA A 249 8.60 1.56 2.26
CA ALA A 249 8.33 0.17 1.92
C ALA A 249 9.28 -0.39 0.86
N ALA A 250 9.65 0.39 -0.17
CA ALA A 250 10.49 -0.12 -1.24
C ALA A 250 11.98 -0.11 -0.90
N GLN A 251 12.44 0.91 -0.17
CA GLN A 251 13.87 1.16 0.06
C GLN A 251 14.32 0.80 1.47
N GLY A 252 13.42 0.89 2.43
CA GLY A 252 13.63 0.43 3.79
C GLY A 252 13.38 -1.07 3.92
N ASP A 253 12.90 -1.46 5.10
CA ASP A 253 12.44 -2.81 5.37
C ASP A 253 10.90 -2.88 5.30
N ARG A 254 10.40 -3.81 4.49
CA ARG A 254 8.97 -4.06 4.29
C ARG A 254 8.47 -5.28 5.05
N ASP A 255 9.36 -6.09 5.60
CA ASP A 255 8.98 -7.35 6.18
C ASP A 255 8.27 -7.10 7.52
N ILE A 256 7.27 -7.93 7.79
CA ILE A 256 6.56 -7.89 9.07
C ILE A 256 7.46 -8.56 10.11
N ASP A 257 7.79 -7.84 11.17
CA ASP A 257 8.65 -8.30 12.24
C ASP A 257 7.98 -8.09 13.61
N TYR A 258 8.61 -8.58 14.68
CA TYR A 258 8.13 -8.48 16.06
C TYR A 258 8.25 -7.06 16.61
N SER A 259 9.31 -6.37 16.22
CA SER A 259 9.58 -4.98 16.57
C SER A 259 10.37 -4.33 15.44
N TYR A 260 10.49 -3.00 15.49
CA TYR A 260 11.16 -2.28 14.44
C TYR A 260 12.08 -1.19 15.00
N PRO A 261 13.18 -0.88 14.30
CA PRO A 261 14.04 0.22 14.68
C PRO A 261 13.33 1.57 14.48
N ALA A 262 13.84 2.59 15.15
CA ALA A 262 13.44 3.97 14.96
C ALA A 262 13.61 4.39 13.49
N LEU A 263 12.75 5.29 13.01
CA LEU A 263 12.77 5.69 11.60
C LEU A 263 14.13 6.28 11.18
N ASP A 264 14.72 7.13 12.03
CA ASP A 264 16.08 7.65 11.84
C ASP A 264 17.09 6.82 12.63
N SER A 265 17.45 5.68 12.05
CA SER A 265 18.44 4.77 12.63
C SER A 265 19.15 3.96 11.54
N TRP A 266 20.26 3.36 11.93
CA TRP A 266 21.12 2.58 11.04
C TRP A 266 21.32 1.18 11.59
N ARG A 267 21.31 0.19 10.71
CA ARG A 267 21.75 -1.16 11.03
C ARG A 267 23.12 -1.44 10.40
N LYS A 268 23.92 -2.27 11.07
CA LYS A 268 25.17 -2.77 10.50
C LYS A 268 24.89 -3.99 9.63
N GLU A 269 25.29 -3.94 8.36
CA GLU A 269 25.23 -5.08 7.43
C GLU A 269 26.64 -5.35 6.89
N GLY A 270 27.30 -6.37 7.44
CA GLY A 270 28.68 -6.71 7.10
C GLY A 270 29.65 -5.55 7.40
N SER A 271 30.27 -5.00 6.36
CA SER A 271 31.23 -3.90 6.46
C SER A 271 30.62 -2.51 6.26
N LYS A 272 29.30 -2.41 6.02
CA LYS A 272 28.59 -1.14 5.80
C LYS A 272 27.47 -0.94 6.83
N TYR A 273 26.99 0.28 6.91
CA TYR A 273 25.79 0.68 7.62
C TYR A 273 24.70 1.01 6.61
N VAL A 274 23.47 0.60 6.90
CA VAL A 274 22.29 0.85 6.07
C VAL A 274 21.24 1.55 6.92
N HIS A 275 20.70 2.65 6.42
CA HIS A 275 19.64 3.39 7.10
C HIS A 275 18.33 2.59 7.03
N ASN A 276 17.67 2.42 8.16
CA ASN A 276 16.54 1.48 8.29
C ASN A 276 15.31 1.90 7.47
N THR A 277 15.06 3.20 7.34
CA THR A 277 13.90 3.71 6.58
C THR A 277 14.18 4.08 5.12
N THR A 278 15.40 4.54 4.78
CA THR A 278 15.71 5.07 3.43
C THR A 278 16.56 4.13 2.58
N GLY A 279 17.13 3.07 3.17
CA GLY A 279 18.06 2.16 2.49
C GLY A 279 19.43 2.77 2.15
N VAL A 280 19.66 4.05 2.46
CA VAL A 280 20.95 4.73 2.19
C VAL A 280 22.07 4.01 2.92
N THR A 281 23.23 3.88 2.27
CA THR A 281 24.38 3.16 2.84
C THR A 281 25.57 4.07 3.10
N LYS A 282 26.33 3.77 4.15
CA LYS A 282 27.61 4.43 4.45
C LYS A 282 28.63 3.46 5.05
N LYS A 283 29.92 3.79 4.93
CA LYS A 283 31.03 2.94 5.39
C LYS A 283 31.29 3.03 6.89
N ARG A 284 30.92 4.14 7.53
CA ARG A 284 31.17 4.41 8.96
C ARG A 284 29.97 5.11 9.58
N ALA A 285 29.67 4.76 10.83
CA ALA A 285 28.70 5.50 11.63
C ALA A 285 29.31 6.84 12.09
N ALA A 286 28.51 7.90 12.04
CA ALA A 286 28.73 9.18 12.68
C ALA A 286 28.40 9.08 14.17
N LYS A 287 28.86 10.06 14.96
CA LYS A 287 28.68 10.10 16.42
C LYS A 287 27.21 10.10 16.84
N ASP A 288 26.37 10.78 16.07
CA ASP A 288 24.95 10.97 16.39
C ASP A 288 24.05 9.91 15.74
N ASP A 289 24.62 8.93 15.04
CA ASP A 289 23.83 7.84 14.47
C ASP A 289 23.31 6.91 15.55
N LYS A 290 21.99 6.71 15.58
CA LYS A 290 21.39 5.62 16.34
C LYS A 290 21.60 4.30 15.63
N ILE A 291 22.28 3.35 16.27
CA ILE A 291 22.52 2.01 15.72
C ILE A 291 21.55 1.00 16.29
N GLU A 292 20.66 0.48 15.44
CA GLU A 292 19.63 -0.49 15.81
C GLU A 292 19.53 -1.58 14.75
N GLY A 293 19.43 -2.83 15.19
CA GLY A 293 19.16 -3.98 14.32
C GLY A 293 17.74 -3.93 13.73
N ARG A 294 17.41 -4.91 12.88
CA ARG A 294 16.06 -5.03 12.29
C ARG A 294 14.98 -5.31 13.34
N ASP A 295 15.33 -6.05 14.39
CA ASP A 295 14.49 -6.35 15.54
C ASP A 295 15.22 -5.92 16.83
N PRO A 296 15.07 -4.64 17.25
CA PRO A 296 15.75 -4.11 18.43
C PRO A 296 15.42 -4.87 19.71
N GLU A 297 14.15 -5.24 19.91
CA GLU A 297 13.70 -5.94 21.12
C GLU A 297 14.35 -7.33 21.27
N ALA A 298 14.64 -8.04 20.17
CA ALA A 298 15.35 -9.34 20.24
C ALA A 298 16.79 -9.17 20.72
N SER A 299 17.44 -8.06 20.35
CA SER A 299 18.82 -7.79 20.75
C SER A 299 18.92 -7.48 22.24
N GLU A 300 17.92 -6.79 22.81
CA GLU A 300 17.84 -6.49 24.24
C GLU A 300 17.62 -7.76 25.08
N LEU A 301 16.74 -8.67 24.62
CA LEU A 301 16.48 -9.96 25.28
C LEU A 301 17.71 -10.89 25.28
N ALA A 302 18.58 -10.80 24.26
CA ALA A 302 19.81 -11.60 24.21
C ALA A 302 20.91 -11.09 25.17
N THR A 303 20.77 -9.88 25.72
CA THR A 303 21.72 -9.26 26.65
C THR A 303 21.27 -9.27 28.11
N ALA A 304 20.06 -9.75 28.40
CA ALA A 304 19.49 -9.91 29.74
C ALA A 304 19.68 -11.33 30.27
#